data_AF-A0A1I0LWT9-F1
#
_entry.id   AF-A0A1I0LWT9-F1
#
_cell.length_a   1.000
_cell.length_b   1.000
_cell.length_c   1.000
_cell.angle_alpha   90.00
_cell.angle_beta   90.00
_cell.angle_gamma   90.00
#
_symmetry.space_group_name_H-M   'P 1'
#
loop_
_entity.id
_entity.type
_entity.pdbx_description
1 polymer ?
#
loop_
_entity_poly.entity_id
_entity_poly.type
_entity_poly.pdbx_seq_one_letter_code
_entity_poly.pdbx_strand_id
1 'polypeptide(L)'
;MWPVVMSDEVTTAAGHGYLQARAYFAERARTAVSGVNGEDLTDAVVDALLDLFKLVVIDLEDNDDAQVIFEVLNGRQTPLSATDLVKNLLFLRAELRDEKQLEDMYDRFWSPFDDDWWKIYKGRGHAARGRRDILLSSWLTAVSADEANIGHLYSEVRRYLDSAERKTPDVLAELNAYGAAYRDVYSENGRGTRRLRQAYQRFDRLELLTVTPLLVWLRTVTPERLTEREHELAVLALESWAVRRMITGANTRTYGKAFLEVLKAARAAASNPEESIANAIVAALHAAPAGLSWPEDNDLEDTFVNRPLYGVLTQERIRMLLGAIDERMQIDNPRTEPAVFDYDRLQIEHVMPQSWRDHWALDLPSEEQRFLAAQQREQLVHRMGNLTLVTSDFNRDVSNLAWEIKRNALATHAKLQISADFAKTETWDDTTIEGRARLLARVAALVWPAADHLIEELRL
;
A
#
# COMPACT_ATOMS: atom_id res chain seq x y z
N MET A 1 -47.24 30.66 -12.50
CA MET A 1 -46.34 29.53 -12.20
C MET A 1 -46.04 28.69 -13.45
N TRP A 2 -47.04 28.21 -14.19
CA TRP A 2 -46.81 27.39 -15.39
C TRP A 2 -45.94 27.99 -16.50
N PRO A 3 -46.04 29.29 -16.83
CA PRO A 3 -45.13 29.92 -17.79
C PRO A 3 -43.65 29.89 -17.35
N VAL A 4 -43.38 29.81 -16.03
CA VAL A 4 -42.03 29.78 -15.45
C VAL A 4 -41.48 28.34 -15.41
N VAL A 5 -42.33 27.33 -15.19
CA VAL A 5 -41.93 25.91 -15.27
C VAL A 5 -41.69 25.48 -16.73
N MET A 6 -42.46 26.05 -17.66
CA MET A 6 -42.32 25.79 -19.09
C MET A 6 -41.17 26.58 -19.74
N SER A 7 -40.62 27.61 -19.09
CA SER A 7 -39.54 28.44 -19.62
C SER A 7 -38.12 27.87 -19.44
N ASP A 8 -37.97 26.76 -18.72
CA ASP A 8 -36.68 26.09 -18.55
C ASP A 8 -36.19 25.55 -19.90
N GLU A 9 -35.10 26.08 -20.47
CA GLU A 9 -34.56 25.54 -21.72
C GLU A 9 -34.11 24.08 -21.52
N VAL A 10 -34.52 23.20 -22.43
CA VAL A 10 -34.04 21.82 -22.45
C VAL A 10 -32.67 21.82 -23.11
N THR A 11 -31.61 21.64 -22.31
CA THR A 11 -30.25 21.54 -22.84
C THR A 11 -30.08 20.28 -23.68
N THR A 12 -29.58 20.44 -24.90
CA THR A 12 -29.39 19.36 -25.90
C THR A 12 -28.01 18.70 -25.79
N ALA A 13 -27.36 18.74 -24.63
CA ALA A 13 -25.99 18.26 -24.46
C ALA A 13 -25.90 16.74 -24.74
N ALA A 14 -25.38 16.40 -25.92
CA ALA A 14 -25.26 15.04 -26.41
C ALA A 14 -24.06 14.36 -25.75
N GLY A 15 -24.32 13.65 -24.64
CA GLY A 15 -23.33 12.75 -24.03
C GLY A 15 -23.59 12.40 -22.57
N HIS A 16 -24.21 13.32 -21.81
CA HIS A 16 -24.39 13.14 -20.37
C HIS A 16 -25.75 12.50 -20.05
N GLY A 17 -25.75 11.30 -19.45
CA GLY A 17 -26.97 10.50 -19.23
C GLY A 17 -28.04 11.19 -18.37
N TYR A 18 -27.65 12.01 -17.39
CA TYR A 18 -28.59 12.81 -16.60
C TYR A 18 -29.32 13.87 -17.44
N LEU A 19 -28.64 14.49 -18.41
CA LEU A 19 -29.21 15.54 -19.25
C LEU A 19 -30.14 14.97 -20.30
N GLN A 20 -29.79 13.80 -20.84
CA GLN A 20 -30.68 13.02 -21.69
C GLN A 20 -31.97 12.65 -20.95
N ALA A 21 -31.88 12.23 -19.68
CA ALA A 21 -33.05 11.91 -18.86
C ALA A 21 -33.89 13.16 -18.56
N ARG A 22 -33.27 14.26 -18.13
CA ARG A 22 -33.98 15.53 -17.86
C ARG A 22 -34.68 16.05 -19.10
N ALA A 23 -33.99 16.08 -20.25
CA ALA A 23 -34.55 16.49 -21.53
C ALA A 23 -35.75 15.63 -21.91
N TYR A 24 -35.62 14.31 -21.79
CA TYR A 24 -36.70 13.37 -22.07
C TYR A 24 -37.95 13.63 -21.20
N PHE A 25 -37.78 13.75 -19.87
CA PHE A 25 -38.93 13.95 -18.97
C PHE A 25 -39.57 15.33 -19.12
N ALA A 26 -38.77 16.38 -19.34
CA ALA A 26 -39.27 17.71 -19.61
C ALA A 26 -40.11 17.75 -20.89
N GLU A 27 -39.63 17.11 -21.98
CA GLU A 27 -40.36 17.02 -23.24
C GLU A 27 -41.66 16.23 -23.09
N ARG A 28 -41.64 15.11 -22.35
CA ARG A 28 -42.83 14.31 -22.06
C ARG A 28 -43.88 15.09 -21.27
N ALA A 29 -43.46 15.82 -20.23
CA ALA A 29 -44.36 16.65 -19.43
C ALA A 29 -44.97 17.77 -20.27
N ARG A 30 -44.17 18.45 -21.11
CA ARG A 30 -44.67 19.48 -22.03
C ARG A 30 -45.66 18.93 -23.04
N THR A 31 -45.36 17.77 -23.62
CA THR A 31 -46.24 17.11 -24.60
C THR A 31 -47.58 16.74 -23.95
N ALA A 32 -47.57 16.25 -22.70
CA ALA A 32 -48.78 15.90 -21.97
C ALA A 32 -49.65 17.14 -21.66
N VAL A 33 -49.04 18.28 -21.36
CA VAL A 33 -49.73 19.54 -21.03
C VAL A 33 -50.17 20.31 -22.29
N SER A 34 -49.40 20.22 -23.38
CA SER A 34 -49.67 21.01 -24.61
C SER A 34 -50.74 20.38 -25.50
N GLY A 35 -51.11 19.13 -25.23
CA GLY A 35 -52.14 18.38 -25.94
C GLY A 35 -51.76 18.06 -27.39
N VAL A 36 -51.63 16.77 -27.73
CA VAL A 36 -51.63 16.34 -29.14
C VAL A 36 -52.95 15.61 -29.37
N ASN A 37 -53.81 16.20 -30.22
CA ASN A 37 -55.18 15.74 -30.55
C ASN A 37 -56.33 16.16 -29.62
N GLY A 38 -56.15 17.19 -28.77
CA GLY A 38 -57.27 17.86 -28.09
C GLY A 38 -57.68 17.29 -26.73
N GLU A 39 -56.92 16.34 -26.18
CA GLU A 39 -57.07 15.91 -24.79
C GLU A 39 -55.97 16.58 -23.93
N ASP A 40 -56.40 17.39 -22.96
CA ASP A 40 -55.55 17.94 -21.91
C ASP A 40 -55.29 16.83 -20.88
N LEU A 41 -54.06 16.33 -20.81
CA LEU A 41 -53.68 15.26 -19.88
C LEU A 41 -53.07 15.82 -18.58
N THR A 42 -53.17 17.14 -18.35
CA THR A 42 -52.63 17.78 -17.15
C THR A 42 -53.18 17.15 -15.88
N ASP A 43 -54.50 16.93 -15.82
CA ASP A 43 -55.14 16.31 -14.66
C ASP A 43 -54.61 14.89 -14.42
N ALA A 44 -54.42 14.09 -15.48
CA ALA A 44 -53.86 12.75 -15.35
C ALA A 44 -52.40 12.73 -14.85
N VAL A 45 -51.58 13.72 -15.25
CA VAL A 45 -50.20 13.85 -14.76
C VAL A 45 -50.18 14.31 -13.31
N VAL A 46 -51.05 15.25 -12.93
CA VAL A 46 -51.19 15.73 -11.55
C VAL A 46 -51.67 14.60 -10.65
N ASP A 47 -52.72 13.87 -11.04
CA ASP A 47 -53.23 12.70 -10.32
C ASP A 47 -52.17 11.60 -10.21
N ALA A 48 -51.41 11.35 -11.29
CA ALA A 48 -50.31 10.41 -11.23
C ALA A 48 -49.21 10.83 -10.24
N LEU A 49 -48.88 12.12 -10.15
CA LEU A 49 -47.86 12.61 -9.23
C LEU A 49 -48.33 12.64 -7.77
N LEU A 50 -49.61 12.96 -7.52
CA LEU A 50 -50.17 13.05 -6.18
C LEU A 50 -50.53 11.67 -5.62
N ASP A 51 -51.15 10.82 -6.44
CA ASP A 51 -51.79 9.60 -5.95
C ASP A 51 -51.06 8.32 -6.37
N LEU A 52 -50.38 8.31 -7.52
CA LEU A 52 -49.73 7.10 -8.06
C LEU A 52 -48.22 7.08 -7.81
N PHE A 53 -47.55 8.22 -7.78
CA PHE A 53 -46.13 8.34 -7.47
C PHE A 53 -45.94 8.18 -5.96
N LYS A 54 -45.16 7.17 -5.57
CA LYS A 54 -44.81 6.93 -4.18
C LYS A 54 -43.36 7.25 -3.96
N LEU A 55 -43.11 8.30 -3.18
CA LEU A 55 -41.79 8.59 -2.64
C LEU A 55 -41.64 7.81 -1.33
N VAL A 56 -40.67 6.90 -1.28
CA VAL A 56 -40.27 6.25 -0.03
C VAL A 56 -39.15 7.09 0.58
N VAL A 57 -39.46 7.75 1.69
CA VAL A 57 -38.48 8.48 2.49
C VAL A 57 -38.00 7.53 3.58
N ILE A 58 -36.68 7.41 3.71
CA ILE A 58 -36.04 6.63 4.77
C ILE A 58 -35.23 7.62 5.58
N ASP A 59 -35.78 7.96 6.74
CA ASP A 59 -35.11 8.82 7.70
C ASP A 59 -34.08 7.99 8.46
N LEU A 60 -32.84 8.49 8.50
CA LEU A 60 -31.70 7.83 9.12
C LEU A 60 -31.44 8.46 10.49
N GLU A 61 -31.21 7.63 11.50
CA GLU A 61 -30.67 8.04 12.79
C GLU A 61 -29.16 8.33 12.69
N ASP A 62 -28.58 9.06 13.66
CA ASP A 62 -27.16 9.44 13.64
C ASP A 62 -26.18 8.25 13.60
N ASN A 63 -26.66 7.06 13.98
CA ASN A 63 -25.94 5.79 13.99
C ASN A 63 -26.27 4.88 12.79
N ASP A 64 -27.20 5.28 11.92
CA ASP A 64 -27.55 4.51 10.74
C ASP A 64 -26.51 4.69 9.64
N ASP A 65 -26.13 3.57 9.04
CA ASP A 65 -25.22 3.59 7.91
C ASP A 65 -26.01 3.72 6.60
N ALA A 66 -26.08 4.97 6.12
CA ALA A 66 -26.72 5.30 4.85
C ALA A 66 -26.23 4.41 3.69
N GLN A 67 -24.95 4.01 3.70
CA GLN A 67 -24.39 3.14 2.68
C GLN A 67 -24.95 1.73 2.80
N VAL A 68 -24.97 1.13 3.99
CA VAL A 68 -25.52 -0.22 4.20
C VAL A 68 -27.00 -0.28 3.82
N ILE A 69 -27.77 0.74 4.19
CA ILE A 69 -29.19 0.83 3.85
C ILE A 69 -29.38 0.96 2.33
N PHE A 70 -28.57 1.79 1.67
CA PHE A 70 -28.60 1.92 0.22
C PHE A 70 -28.14 0.64 -0.50
N GLU A 71 -27.17 -0.10 0.04
CA GLU A 71 -26.73 -1.41 -0.45
C GLU A 71 -27.82 -2.48 -0.36
N VAL A 72 -28.57 -2.50 0.75
CA VAL A 72 -29.72 -3.40 0.95
C VAL A 72 -30.89 -3.03 0.02
N LEU A 73 -31.15 -1.74 -0.18
CA LEU A 73 -32.24 -1.25 -1.04
C LEU A 73 -31.94 -1.36 -2.53
N ASN A 74 -30.67 -1.34 -2.94
CA ASN A 74 -30.32 -1.14 -4.33
C ASN A 74 -30.77 -2.26 -5.27
N GLY A 75 -31.06 -3.48 -4.80
CA GLY A 75 -31.76 -4.56 -5.55
C GLY A 75 -31.21 -4.99 -6.92
N ARG A 76 -30.24 -4.26 -7.49
CA ARG A 76 -29.66 -4.36 -8.83
C ARG A 76 -28.16 -4.64 -8.68
N GLN A 77 -27.86 -5.83 -8.17
CA GLN A 77 -26.64 -6.64 -8.35
C GLN A 77 -25.22 -6.01 -8.25
N THR A 78 -25.03 -4.70 -8.02
CA THR A 78 -23.71 -4.10 -7.74
C THR A 78 -23.83 -3.02 -6.66
N PRO A 79 -23.21 -3.19 -5.48
CA PRO A 79 -23.15 -2.17 -4.43
C PRO A 79 -22.46 -0.89 -4.94
N LEU A 80 -22.97 0.30 -4.56
CA LEU A 80 -22.21 1.54 -4.74
C LEU A 80 -21.10 1.58 -3.69
N SER A 81 -19.87 1.91 -4.10
CA SER A 81 -18.78 2.04 -3.14
C SER A 81 -18.91 3.32 -2.31
N ALA A 82 -18.26 3.36 -1.15
CA ALA A 82 -18.20 4.57 -0.32
C ALA A 82 -17.68 5.77 -1.12
N THR A 83 -16.70 5.54 -2.02
CA THR A 83 -16.22 6.57 -2.95
C THR A 83 -17.29 7.07 -3.91
N ASP A 84 -18.15 6.20 -4.43
CA ASP A 84 -19.24 6.63 -5.33
C ASP A 84 -20.29 7.46 -4.57
N LEU A 85 -20.54 7.17 -3.30
CA LEU A 85 -21.41 7.99 -2.45
C LEU A 85 -20.79 9.37 -2.16
N VAL A 86 -19.50 9.42 -1.85
CA VAL A 86 -18.77 10.69 -1.62
C VAL A 86 -18.72 11.54 -2.88
N LYS A 87 -18.51 10.93 -4.05
CA LYS A 87 -18.63 11.60 -5.36
C LYS A 87 -19.97 12.34 -5.45
N ASN A 88 -21.06 11.61 -5.26
CA ASN A 88 -22.41 12.17 -5.37
C ASN A 88 -22.64 13.31 -4.36
N LEU A 89 -22.17 13.14 -3.12
CA LEU A 89 -22.24 14.20 -2.10
C LEU A 89 -21.49 15.47 -2.51
N LEU A 90 -20.26 15.35 -3.02
CA LEU A 90 -19.46 16.49 -3.43
C LEU A 90 -20.15 17.27 -4.56
N PHE A 91 -20.61 16.58 -5.59
CA PHE A 91 -21.30 17.21 -6.72
C PHE A 91 -22.68 17.76 -6.34
N LEU A 92 -23.39 17.16 -5.37
CA LEU A 92 -24.64 17.72 -4.85
C LEU A 92 -24.41 19.00 -4.05
N ARG A 93 -23.32 19.08 -3.27
CA ARG A 93 -22.94 20.28 -2.51
C ARG A 93 -22.41 21.41 -3.38
N ALA A 94 -21.97 21.11 -4.60
CA ALA A 94 -21.58 22.12 -5.55
C ALA A 94 -22.85 22.86 -6.01
N GLU A 95 -23.16 24.01 -5.39
CA GLU A 95 -24.25 24.91 -5.81
C GLU A 95 -23.94 25.63 -7.14
N LEU A 96 -23.54 24.87 -8.16
CA LEU A 96 -23.24 25.38 -9.48
C LEU A 96 -24.55 25.58 -10.25
N ARG A 97 -24.88 26.83 -10.55
CA ARG A 97 -26.02 27.20 -11.41
C ARG A 97 -25.74 26.96 -12.91
N ASP A 98 -24.53 26.51 -13.22
CA ASP A 98 -24.01 26.34 -14.58
C ASP A 98 -23.54 24.89 -14.78
N GLU A 99 -24.24 24.19 -15.67
CA GLU A 99 -24.00 22.80 -16.06
C GLU A 99 -22.59 22.60 -16.61
N LYS A 100 -22.08 23.59 -17.36
CA LYS A 100 -20.74 23.51 -17.95
C LYS A 100 -19.65 23.53 -16.88
N GLN A 101 -19.85 24.26 -15.79
CA GLN A 101 -18.89 24.29 -14.68
C GLN A 101 -18.83 22.97 -13.93
N LEU A 102 -19.96 22.26 -13.85
CA LEU A 102 -20.01 20.94 -13.22
C LEU A 102 -19.31 19.89 -14.07
N GLU A 103 -19.50 19.94 -15.39
CA GLU A 103 -18.79 19.10 -16.37
C GLU A 103 -17.28 19.37 -16.37
N ASP A 104 -16.86 20.64 -16.45
CA ASP A 104 -15.44 21.03 -16.39
C ASP A 104 -14.79 20.55 -15.08
N MET A 105 -15.52 20.60 -13.95
CA MET A 105 -15.03 20.14 -12.65
C MET A 105 -14.91 18.62 -12.59
N TYR A 106 -15.86 17.90 -13.19
CA TYR A 106 -15.83 16.45 -13.33
C TYR A 106 -14.62 16.00 -14.15
N ASP A 107 -14.48 16.54 -15.36
CA ASP A 107 -13.44 16.17 -16.31
C ASP A 107 -12.06 16.47 -15.74
N ARG A 108 -11.91 17.61 -15.06
CA ARG A 108 -10.64 18.03 -14.49
C ARG A 108 -10.21 17.21 -13.27
N PHE A 109 -11.11 16.92 -12.34
CA PHE A 109 -10.72 16.38 -11.04
C PHE A 109 -11.17 14.95 -10.77
N TRP A 110 -12.33 14.54 -11.31
CA TRP A 110 -12.89 13.22 -11.00
C TRP A 110 -12.63 12.17 -12.07
N SER A 111 -12.67 12.54 -13.36
CA SER A 111 -12.51 11.60 -14.48
C SER A 111 -11.29 10.65 -14.37
N PRO A 112 -10.13 11.05 -13.80
CA PRO A 112 -8.99 10.12 -13.65
C PRO A 112 -9.26 8.93 -12.71
N PHE A 113 -10.31 8.98 -11.89
CA PHE A 113 -10.74 7.89 -11.01
C PHE A 113 -11.59 6.83 -11.72
N ASP A 114 -12.04 7.09 -12.96
CA ASP A 114 -12.85 6.15 -13.73
C ASP A 114 -12.02 5.11 -14.49
N ASP A 115 -10.70 5.31 -14.55
CA ASP A 115 -9.74 4.37 -15.16
C ASP A 115 -9.81 2.98 -14.50
N ASP A 116 -9.59 1.92 -15.30
CA ASP A 116 -9.65 0.53 -14.82
C ASP A 116 -8.64 0.22 -13.69
N TRP A 117 -7.53 0.96 -13.64
CA TRP A 117 -6.55 0.85 -12.56
C TRP A 117 -7.17 1.11 -11.17
N TRP A 118 -8.19 1.96 -11.07
CA TRP A 118 -8.87 2.28 -9.82
C TRP A 118 -9.94 1.27 -9.42
N LYS A 119 -10.42 0.44 -10.37
CA LYS A 119 -11.44 -0.58 -10.16
C LYS A 119 -10.89 -1.89 -9.57
N ILE A 120 -9.58 -1.94 -9.32
CA ILE A 120 -8.89 -3.10 -8.75
C ILE A 120 -9.07 -3.13 -7.23
N TYR A 121 -9.33 -4.34 -6.69
CA TYR A 121 -9.34 -4.60 -5.26
C TYR A 121 -7.95 -4.99 -4.75
N LYS A 122 -7.57 -4.49 -3.57
CA LYS A 122 -6.36 -4.84 -2.83
C LYS A 122 -6.75 -5.61 -1.56
N GLY A 123 -5.95 -6.61 -1.18
CA GLY A 123 -6.21 -7.50 -0.03
C GLY A 123 -6.88 -8.81 -0.41
N ARG A 124 -7.20 -9.65 0.59
CA ARG A 124 -7.81 -10.98 0.41
C ARG A 124 -9.07 -11.15 1.26
N GLY A 125 -10.05 -11.89 0.74
CA GLY A 125 -11.29 -12.22 1.46
C GLY A 125 -12.06 -10.98 1.95
N HIS A 126 -12.60 -11.04 3.16
CA HIS A 126 -13.37 -9.94 3.77
C HIS A 126 -12.57 -8.65 4.03
N ALA A 127 -11.24 -8.70 3.92
CA ALA A 127 -10.37 -7.52 4.02
C ALA A 127 -10.08 -6.85 2.66
N ALA A 128 -10.52 -7.45 1.55
CA ALA A 128 -10.34 -6.85 0.24
C ALA A 128 -11.11 -5.54 0.11
N ARG A 129 -10.45 -4.49 -0.40
CA ARG A 129 -11.04 -3.15 -0.59
C ARG A 129 -10.68 -2.59 -1.95
N GLY A 130 -11.59 -1.81 -2.54
CA GLY A 130 -11.29 -1.11 -3.80
C GLY A 130 -10.21 -0.06 -3.57
N ARG A 131 -9.32 0.14 -4.56
CA ARG A 131 -8.29 1.19 -4.48
C ARG A 131 -8.88 2.58 -4.23
N ARG A 132 -10.06 2.87 -4.79
CA ARG A 132 -10.80 4.12 -4.57
C ARG A 132 -11.16 4.32 -3.09
N ASP A 133 -11.65 3.28 -2.43
CA ASP A 133 -12.02 3.38 -1.01
C ASP A 133 -10.78 3.52 -0.12
N ILE A 134 -9.67 2.83 -0.45
CA ILE A 134 -8.37 2.99 0.23
C ILE A 134 -7.83 4.41 0.05
N LEU A 135 -7.91 4.97 -1.16
CA LEU A 135 -7.51 6.34 -1.43
C LEU A 135 -8.33 7.31 -0.57
N LEU A 136 -9.65 7.16 -0.57
CA LEU A 136 -10.54 8.05 0.14
C LEU A 136 -10.31 8.00 1.65
N SER A 137 -10.12 6.80 2.23
CA SER A 137 -9.76 6.68 3.65
C SER A 137 -8.38 7.26 3.95
N SER A 138 -7.43 7.11 3.01
CA SER A 138 -6.07 7.66 3.15
C SER A 138 -6.05 9.17 3.07
N TRP A 139 -6.81 9.77 2.16
CA TRP A 139 -7.01 11.21 2.08
C TRP A 139 -7.64 11.71 3.38
N LEU A 140 -8.76 11.11 3.82
CA LEU A 140 -9.46 11.55 5.02
C LEU A 140 -8.54 11.50 6.24
N THR A 141 -7.83 10.38 6.44
CA THR A 141 -6.86 10.21 7.53
C THR A 141 -5.76 11.27 7.47
N ALA A 142 -5.24 11.55 6.26
CA ALA A 142 -4.18 12.52 6.07
C ALA A 142 -4.63 13.94 6.41
N VAL A 143 -5.83 14.35 5.99
CA VAL A 143 -6.33 15.73 6.17
C VAL A 143 -6.91 15.96 7.56
N SER A 144 -7.57 14.96 8.16
CA SER A 144 -8.13 15.04 9.52
C SER A 144 -7.08 14.81 10.61
N ALA A 145 -5.98 14.11 10.31
CA ALA A 145 -5.05 13.55 11.30
C ALA A 145 -5.74 12.65 12.34
N ASP A 146 -6.82 11.98 11.93
CA ASP A 146 -7.55 11.00 12.72
C ASP A 146 -7.80 9.73 11.89
N GLU A 147 -7.94 8.57 12.56
CA GLU A 147 -8.10 7.29 11.87
C GLU A 147 -9.46 7.21 11.18
N ALA A 148 -9.47 7.15 9.85
CA ALA A 148 -10.70 7.00 9.08
C ALA A 148 -11.20 5.55 9.10
N ASN A 149 -12.47 5.34 9.46
CA ASN A 149 -13.09 4.03 9.40
C ASN A 149 -13.67 3.77 8.00
N ILE A 150 -13.06 2.84 7.26
CA ILE A 150 -13.52 2.44 5.92
C ILE A 150 -14.99 1.97 5.92
N GLY A 151 -15.46 1.36 7.01
CA GLY A 151 -16.84 0.90 7.13
C GLY A 151 -17.87 2.04 7.23
N HIS A 152 -17.45 3.21 7.70
CA HIS A 152 -18.30 4.39 7.87
C HIS A 152 -17.78 5.59 7.06
N LEU A 153 -17.05 5.32 5.98
CA LEU A 153 -16.26 6.32 5.29
C LEU A 153 -17.12 7.45 4.72
N TYR A 154 -18.32 7.14 4.21
CA TYR A 154 -19.26 8.15 3.73
C TYR A 154 -19.67 9.15 4.84
N SER A 155 -20.08 8.65 6.01
CA SER A 155 -20.56 9.50 7.11
C SER A 155 -19.42 10.31 7.73
N GLU A 156 -18.22 9.75 7.82
CA GLU A 156 -17.03 10.47 8.28
C GLU A 156 -16.62 11.59 7.31
N VAL A 157 -16.61 11.32 5.99
CA VAL A 157 -16.33 12.36 4.99
C VAL A 157 -17.39 13.46 5.05
N ARG A 158 -18.67 13.10 5.14
CA ARG A 158 -19.75 14.10 5.27
C ARG A 158 -19.52 15.00 6.49
N ARG A 159 -19.25 14.40 7.66
CA ARG A 159 -18.96 15.13 8.90
C ARG A 159 -17.75 16.05 8.76
N TYR A 160 -16.68 15.58 8.11
CA TYR A 160 -15.49 16.39 7.85
C TYR A 160 -15.78 17.59 6.94
N LEU A 161 -16.56 17.39 5.88
CA LEU A 161 -16.93 18.46 4.96
C LEU A 161 -17.90 19.48 5.59
N ASP A 162 -18.75 19.05 6.52
CA ASP A 162 -19.68 19.93 7.26
C ASP A 162 -18.96 20.79 8.31
N SER A 163 -17.92 20.27 8.96
CA SER A 163 -17.20 20.99 10.02
C SER A 163 -16.17 22.00 9.51
N ALA A 164 -15.68 21.82 8.27
CA ALA A 164 -14.51 22.56 7.77
C ALA A 164 -14.85 23.74 6.83
N GLU A 165 -16.13 24.04 6.56
CA GLU A 165 -16.60 25.03 5.57
C GLU A 165 -15.83 24.99 4.23
N ARG A 166 -15.41 23.79 3.81
CA ARG A 166 -14.57 23.59 2.61
C ARG A 166 -15.43 23.70 1.34
N LYS A 167 -14.94 24.42 0.34
CA LYS A 167 -15.61 24.50 -0.97
C LYS A 167 -15.38 23.20 -1.75
N THR A 168 -16.42 22.69 -2.41
CA THR A 168 -16.32 21.46 -3.22
C THR A 168 -15.16 21.46 -4.23
N PRO A 169 -14.89 22.55 -5.00
CA PRO A 169 -13.77 22.55 -5.95
C PRO A 169 -12.41 22.32 -5.29
N ASP A 170 -12.19 22.87 -4.09
CA ASP A 170 -10.93 22.71 -3.35
C ASP A 170 -10.75 21.27 -2.89
N VAL A 171 -11.82 20.63 -2.42
CA VAL A 171 -11.82 19.22 -2.01
C VAL A 171 -11.58 18.29 -3.19
N LEU A 172 -12.22 18.55 -4.34
CA LEU A 172 -12.01 17.75 -5.56
C LEU A 172 -10.58 17.89 -6.09
N ALA A 173 -10.02 19.10 -6.09
CA ALA A 173 -8.63 19.33 -6.46
C ALA A 173 -7.65 18.61 -5.52
N GLU A 174 -7.90 18.66 -4.22
CA GLU A 174 -7.10 17.95 -3.22
C GLU A 174 -7.19 16.43 -3.38
N LEU A 175 -8.40 15.86 -3.52
CA LEU A 175 -8.60 14.44 -3.80
C LEU A 175 -7.88 14.00 -5.08
N ASN A 176 -7.95 14.81 -6.14
CA ASN A 176 -7.23 14.55 -7.39
C ASN A 176 -5.71 14.50 -7.19
N ALA A 177 -5.15 15.45 -6.43
CA ALA A 177 -3.72 15.47 -6.07
C ALA A 177 -3.32 14.23 -5.26
N TYR A 178 -4.14 13.81 -4.29
CA TYR A 178 -3.95 12.57 -3.55
C TYR A 178 -4.05 11.33 -4.45
N GLY A 179 -4.94 11.34 -5.45
CA GLY A 179 -5.05 10.29 -6.46
C GLY A 179 -3.78 10.14 -7.29
N ALA A 180 -3.21 11.26 -7.76
CA ALA A 180 -1.93 11.27 -8.47
C ALA A 180 -0.79 10.79 -7.57
N ALA A 181 -0.72 11.28 -6.33
CA ALA A 181 0.26 10.83 -5.33
C ALA A 181 0.15 9.33 -5.01
N TYR A 182 -1.07 8.79 -4.90
CA TYR A 182 -1.29 7.36 -4.70
C TYR A 182 -0.81 6.54 -5.89
N ARG A 183 -1.02 7.02 -7.13
CA ARG A 183 -0.43 6.39 -8.32
C ARG A 183 1.11 6.44 -8.29
N ASP A 184 1.71 7.55 -7.87
CA ASP A 184 3.17 7.64 -7.72
C ASP A 184 3.73 6.61 -6.73
N VAL A 185 2.97 6.30 -5.67
CA VAL A 185 3.36 5.30 -4.67
C VAL A 185 3.16 3.86 -5.18
N TYR A 186 2.04 3.56 -5.83
CA TYR A 186 1.64 2.16 -6.12
C TYR A 186 1.67 1.75 -7.59
N SER A 187 2.14 2.61 -8.51
CA SER A 187 2.32 2.26 -9.92
C SER A 187 3.77 1.88 -10.24
N GLU A 188 3.95 1.07 -11.29
CA GLU A 188 5.28 0.59 -11.71
C GLU A 188 6.21 1.72 -12.18
N ASN A 189 5.62 2.82 -12.69
CA ASN A 189 6.34 3.98 -13.22
C ASN A 189 6.27 5.21 -12.29
N GLY A 190 6.17 4.98 -10.97
CA GLY A 190 6.09 6.06 -9.98
C GLY A 190 7.26 7.06 -10.06
N ARG A 191 7.00 8.32 -9.72
CA ARG A 191 8.02 9.38 -9.70
C ARG A 191 9.12 9.11 -8.66
N GLY A 192 10.35 9.56 -8.90
CA GLY A 192 11.44 9.60 -7.92
C GLY A 192 12.68 8.79 -8.33
N THR A 193 13.60 8.59 -7.39
CA THR A 193 14.80 7.78 -7.62
C THR A 193 14.46 6.29 -7.67
N ARG A 194 15.44 5.46 -8.07
CA ARG A 194 15.32 3.99 -7.97
C ARG A 194 15.12 3.54 -6.51
N ARG A 195 15.87 4.12 -5.56
CA ARG A 195 15.83 3.75 -4.14
C ARG A 195 14.45 4.02 -3.53
N LEU A 196 13.86 5.18 -3.83
CA LEU A 196 12.51 5.54 -3.40
C LEU A 196 11.43 4.62 -4.00
N ARG A 197 11.48 4.35 -5.31
CA ARG A 197 10.53 3.42 -5.95
C ARG A 197 10.62 2.01 -5.36
N GLN A 198 11.83 1.52 -5.10
CA GLN A 198 12.03 0.21 -4.48
C GLN A 198 11.38 0.18 -3.09
N ALA A 199 11.54 1.22 -2.27
CA ALA A 199 10.91 1.29 -0.96
C ALA A 199 9.38 1.21 -1.03
N TYR A 200 8.75 1.91 -1.99
CA TYR A 200 7.31 1.79 -2.21
C TYR A 200 6.87 0.38 -2.65
N GLN A 201 7.62 -0.23 -3.57
CA GLN A 201 7.36 -1.61 -3.99
C GLN A 201 7.46 -2.59 -2.82
N ARG A 202 8.42 -2.38 -1.90
CA ARG A 202 8.52 -3.20 -0.69
C ARG A 202 7.31 -3.00 0.22
N PHE A 203 6.81 -1.78 0.41
CA PHE A 203 5.56 -1.56 1.16
C PHE A 203 4.35 -2.29 0.56
N ASP A 204 4.20 -2.25 -0.76
CA ASP A 204 3.12 -2.98 -1.44
C ASP A 204 3.25 -4.49 -1.23
N ARG A 205 4.47 -5.03 -1.36
CA ARG A 205 4.79 -6.44 -1.12
C ARG A 205 4.62 -6.89 0.34
N LEU A 206 4.83 -5.98 1.29
CA LEU A 206 4.54 -6.24 2.71
C LEU A 206 3.04 -6.18 3.01
N GLU A 207 2.21 -5.71 2.08
CA GLU A 207 0.77 -5.46 2.22
C GLU A 207 0.47 -4.46 3.37
N LEU A 208 1.37 -3.49 3.60
CA LEU A 208 1.24 -2.50 4.68
C LEU A 208 0.42 -1.28 4.25
N LEU A 209 -0.87 -1.46 3.99
CA LEU A 209 -1.78 -0.36 3.58
C LEU A 209 -1.95 0.73 4.66
N THR A 210 -1.63 0.45 5.92
CA THR A 210 -1.73 1.43 7.00
C THR A 210 -0.73 2.58 6.89
N VAL A 211 0.34 2.44 6.09
CA VAL A 211 1.31 3.52 5.84
C VAL A 211 0.84 4.48 4.74
N THR A 212 -0.14 4.08 3.93
CA THR A 212 -0.60 4.82 2.75
C THR A 212 -0.95 6.28 3.03
N PRO A 213 -1.70 6.65 4.10
CA PRO A 213 -2.04 8.05 4.36
C PRO A 213 -0.79 8.94 4.45
N LEU A 214 0.27 8.44 5.10
CA LEU A 214 1.53 9.14 5.26
C LEU A 214 2.31 9.23 3.94
N LEU A 215 2.46 8.13 3.20
CA LEU A 215 3.21 8.13 1.93
C LEU A 215 2.56 9.04 0.88
N VAL A 216 1.23 9.00 0.78
CA VAL A 216 0.49 9.83 -0.16
C VAL A 216 0.54 11.29 0.27
N TRP A 217 0.39 11.59 1.57
CA TRP A 217 0.54 12.95 2.08
C TRP A 217 1.93 13.53 1.77
N LEU A 218 3.02 12.77 1.99
CA LEU A 218 4.39 13.20 1.66
C LEU A 218 4.55 13.59 0.18
N ARG A 219 3.81 12.96 -0.73
CA ARG A 219 3.83 13.29 -2.16
C ARG A 219 3.05 14.55 -2.51
N THR A 220 2.14 14.99 -1.64
CA THR A 220 1.37 16.23 -1.82
C THR A 220 2.05 17.46 -1.21
N VAL A 221 3.05 17.26 -0.35
CA VAL A 221 3.85 18.37 0.20
C VAL A 221 4.64 19.05 -0.91
N THR A 222 4.69 20.38 -0.88
CA THR A 222 5.35 21.15 -1.94
C THR A 222 6.88 20.95 -1.92
N PRO A 223 7.57 21.03 -3.06
CA PRO A 223 9.02 20.86 -3.14
C PRO A 223 9.81 21.84 -2.28
N GLU A 224 9.24 23.02 -1.95
CA GLU A 224 9.87 24.02 -1.08
C GLU A 224 9.88 23.59 0.39
N ARG A 225 8.93 22.73 0.82
CA ARG A 225 8.89 22.20 2.19
C ARG A 225 9.44 20.78 2.32
N LEU A 226 9.43 20.00 1.25
CA LEU A 226 9.99 18.66 1.24
C LEU A 226 10.76 18.44 -0.06
N THR A 227 12.08 18.49 0.03
CA THR A 227 12.94 18.19 -1.11
C THR A 227 12.83 16.71 -1.50
N GLU A 228 13.18 16.35 -2.74
CA GLU A 228 13.13 14.94 -3.17
C GLU A 228 14.06 14.04 -2.33
N ARG A 229 15.20 14.58 -1.85
CA ARG A 229 16.12 13.87 -0.95
C ARG A 229 15.49 13.63 0.42
N GLU A 230 14.90 14.65 1.04
CA GLU A 230 14.22 14.49 2.34
C GLU A 230 13.03 13.54 2.23
N HIS A 231 12.28 13.61 1.13
CA HIS A 231 11.21 12.65 0.85
C HIS A 231 11.77 11.23 0.83
N GLU A 232 12.82 10.98 0.05
CA GLU A 232 13.46 9.67 -0.02
C GLU A 232 13.87 9.17 1.37
N LEU A 233 14.57 9.99 2.16
CA LEU A 233 15.03 9.62 3.50
C LEU A 233 13.87 9.35 4.47
N ALA A 234 12.79 10.13 4.41
CA ALA A 234 11.58 9.91 5.19
C ALA A 234 10.94 8.54 4.87
N VAL A 235 10.86 8.18 3.58
CA VAL A 235 10.28 6.90 3.16
C VAL A 235 11.20 5.73 3.53
N LEU A 236 12.52 5.90 3.43
CA LEU A 236 13.49 4.88 3.84
C LEU A 236 13.50 4.65 5.35
N ALA A 237 13.22 5.69 6.15
CA ALA A 237 13.03 5.55 7.59
C ALA A 237 11.81 4.68 7.92
N LEU A 238 10.67 4.96 7.28
CA LEU A 238 9.45 4.16 7.43
C LEU A 238 9.69 2.71 7.00
N GLU A 239 10.37 2.52 5.86
CA GLU A 239 10.68 1.20 5.32
C GLU A 239 11.58 0.41 6.26
N SER A 240 12.68 1.03 6.70
CA SER A 240 13.64 0.39 7.60
C SER A 240 12.97 -0.03 8.91
N TRP A 241 12.19 0.86 9.52
CA TRP A 241 11.42 0.54 10.72
C TRP A 241 10.50 -0.68 10.51
N ALA A 242 9.75 -0.71 9.41
CA ALA A 242 8.82 -1.80 9.11
C ALA A 242 9.54 -3.13 8.80
N VAL A 243 10.60 -3.11 7.99
CA VAL A 243 11.34 -4.32 7.59
C VAL A 243 12.12 -4.89 8.76
N ARG A 244 12.79 -4.07 9.57
CA ARG A 244 13.48 -4.53 10.78
C ARG A 244 12.52 -5.21 11.75
N ARG A 245 11.33 -4.64 11.96
CA ARG A 245 10.28 -5.25 12.78
C ARG A 245 9.74 -6.56 12.19
N MET A 246 9.62 -6.65 10.87
CA MET A 246 9.26 -7.91 10.20
C MET A 246 10.34 -8.98 10.45
N ILE A 247 11.62 -8.62 10.28
CA ILE A 247 12.74 -9.54 10.50
C ILE A 247 12.68 -10.10 11.93
N THR A 248 12.57 -9.22 12.94
CA THR A 248 12.58 -9.62 14.36
C THR A 248 11.28 -10.26 14.84
N GLY A 249 10.27 -10.39 13.97
CA GLY A 249 9.02 -11.08 14.27
C GLY A 249 8.01 -10.24 15.06
N ALA A 250 8.13 -8.91 15.03
CA ALA A 250 7.17 -8.02 15.68
C ALA A 250 5.82 -8.00 14.96
N ASN A 251 4.72 -7.93 15.71
CA ASN A 251 3.37 -7.90 15.13
C ASN A 251 3.03 -6.53 14.51
N THR A 252 2.02 -6.54 13.62
CA THR A 252 1.58 -5.37 12.84
C THR A 252 0.30 -4.71 13.38
N ARG A 253 -0.27 -5.20 14.49
CA ARG A 253 -1.62 -4.83 14.96
C ARG A 253 -1.78 -3.33 15.26
N THR A 254 -0.70 -2.69 15.66
CA THR A 254 -0.68 -1.27 16.06
C THR A 254 -0.03 -0.35 15.03
N TYR A 255 0.24 -0.84 13.82
CA TYR A 255 0.91 -0.05 12.78
C TYR A 255 0.07 1.14 12.31
N GLY A 256 -1.26 0.99 12.21
CA GLY A 256 -2.16 2.11 11.88
C GLY A 256 -1.97 3.29 12.85
N LYS A 257 -2.02 3.00 14.15
CA LYS A 257 -1.78 4.01 15.19
C LYS A 257 -0.37 4.58 15.15
N ALA A 258 0.65 3.73 14.94
CA ALA A 258 2.03 4.19 14.85
C ALA A 258 2.23 5.18 13.69
N PHE A 259 1.78 4.82 12.49
CA PHE A 259 1.91 5.69 11.31
C PHE A 259 1.02 6.95 11.41
N LEU A 260 -0.10 6.89 12.12
CA LEU A 260 -0.92 8.07 12.39
C LEU A 260 -0.19 9.08 13.29
N GLU A 261 0.48 8.63 14.35
CA GLU A 261 1.28 9.52 15.21
C GLU A 261 2.48 10.10 14.46
N VAL A 262 3.13 9.30 13.60
CA VAL A 262 4.20 9.79 12.72
C VAL A 262 3.67 10.83 11.72
N LEU A 263 2.49 10.62 11.14
CA LEU A 263 1.83 11.58 10.27
C LEU A 263 1.52 12.89 11.00
N LYS A 264 1.02 12.84 12.24
CA LYS A 264 0.79 14.04 13.07
C LYS A 264 2.08 14.83 13.29
N ALA A 265 3.17 14.15 13.65
CA ALA A 265 4.47 14.78 13.83
C ALA A 265 4.99 15.40 12.52
N ALA A 266 4.87 14.70 11.40
CA ALA A 266 5.27 15.18 10.08
C ALA A 266 4.46 16.42 9.65
N ARG A 267 3.15 16.44 9.90
CA ARG A 267 2.27 17.58 9.62
C ARG A 267 2.56 18.79 10.50
N ALA A 268 2.89 18.57 11.77
CA ALA A 268 3.32 19.64 12.67
C ALA A 268 4.60 20.31 12.14
N ALA A 269 5.61 19.51 11.76
CA ALA A 269 6.84 20.01 11.16
C ALA A 269 6.61 20.71 9.82
N ALA A 270 5.69 20.22 8.98
CA ALA A 270 5.33 20.88 7.73
C ALA A 270 4.76 22.30 7.95
N SER A 271 4.09 22.53 9.09
CA SER A 271 3.48 23.82 9.44
C SER A 271 4.50 24.83 9.97
N ASN A 272 5.72 24.40 10.31
CA ASN A 272 6.81 25.27 10.77
C ASN A 272 7.97 25.25 9.75
N PRO A 273 8.25 26.36 9.03
CA PRO A 273 9.32 26.41 8.02
C PRO A 273 10.72 26.00 8.52
N GLU A 274 11.00 26.12 9.82
CA GLU A 274 12.30 25.82 10.41
C GLU A 274 12.49 24.32 10.73
N GLU A 275 11.41 23.54 10.72
CA GLU A 275 11.45 22.11 11.03
C GLU A 275 11.56 21.26 9.75
N SER A 276 12.34 20.18 9.83
CA SER A 276 12.42 19.19 8.75
C SER A 276 11.42 18.07 8.99
N ILE A 277 10.59 17.82 7.98
CA ILE A 277 9.57 16.76 7.99
C ILE A 277 10.23 15.38 8.14
N ALA A 278 11.35 15.14 7.45
CA ALA A 278 12.07 13.88 7.52
C ALA A 278 12.64 13.62 8.93
N ASN A 279 13.21 14.65 9.56
CA ASN A 279 13.68 14.56 10.95
C ASN A 279 12.54 14.27 11.93
N ALA A 280 11.38 14.91 11.76
CA ALA A 280 10.21 14.66 12.60
C ALA A 280 9.71 13.21 12.47
N ILE A 281 9.73 12.64 11.26
CA ILE A 281 9.37 11.24 11.01
C ILE A 281 10.33 10.29 11.73
N VAL A 282 11.64 10.48 11.56
CA VAL A 282 12.65 9.63 12.20
C VAL A 282 12.55 9.74 13.72
N ALA A 283 12.40 10.96 14.26
CA ALA A 283 12.25 11.18 15.69
C ALA A 283 10.99 10.51 16.27
N ALA A 284 9.85 10.60 15.57
CA ALA A 284 8.60 9.97 16.01
C ALA A 284 8.69 8.44 16.02
N LEU A 285 9.32 7.84 15.00
CA LEU A 285 9.57 6.39 14.95
C LEU A 285 10.55 5.94 16.03
N HIS A 286 11.59 6.73 16.29
CA HIS A 286 12.63 6.39 17.27
C HIS A 286 12.11 6.52 18.72
N ALA A 287 11.30 7.54 19.00
CA ALA A 287 10.69 7.76 20.31
C ALA A 287 9.48 6.85 20.58
N ALA A 288 9.16 5.91 19.67
CA ALA A 288 8.04 5.01 19.83
C ALA A 288 8.18 4.13 21.09
N PRO A 289 7.07 3.79 21.76
CA PRO A 289 7.11 2.96 22.97
C PRO A 289 7.68 1.57 22.67
N ALA A 290 8.13 0.83 23.70
CA ALA A 290 8.82 -0.46 23.54
C ALA A 290 8.10 -1.48 22.63
N GLY A 291 6.76 -1.52 22.65
CA GLY A 291 5.97 -2.39 21.76
C GLY A 291 6.03 -2.01 20.27
N LEU A 292 6.46 -0.79 19.96
CA LEU A 292 6.64 -0.18 18.64
C LEU A 292 8.10 0.24 18.38
N SER A 293 9.05 -0.26 19.17
CA SER A 293 10.47 0.07 19.03
C SER A 293 10.99 -0.19 17.61
N TRP A 294 11.98 0.61 17.23
CA TRP A 294 12.78 0.42 16.02
C TRP A 294 13.93 -0.55 16.35
N PRO A 295 13.97 -1.77 15.79
CA PRO A 295 15.02 -2.73 16.15
C PRO A 295 16.42 -2.25 15.77
N GLU A 296 17.39 -2.57 16.62
CA GLU A 296 18.81 -2.24 16.43
C GLU A 296 19.52 -3.29 15.57
N ASP A 297 20.76 -3.02 15.19
CA ASP A 297 21.57 -3.93 14.37
C ASP A 297 21.82 -5.27 15.07
N ASN A 298 21.97 -5.24 16.41
CA ASN A 298 22.13 -6.43 17.23
C ASN A 298 20.87 -7.33 17.21
N ASP A 299 19.67 -6.74 17.13
CA ASP A 299 18.43 -7.52 17.04
C ASP A 299 18.33 -8.27 15.70
N LEU A 300 18.80 -7.63 14.62
CA LEU A 300 18.88 -8.23 13.29
C LEU A 300 19.90 -9.37 13.28
N GLU A 301 21.10 -9.15 13.83
CA GLU A 301 22.13 -10.18 13.92
C GLU A 301 21.66 -11.37 14.76
N ASP A 302 21.11 -11.15 15.96
CA ASP A 302 20.55 -12.21 16.81
C ASP A 302 19.50 -13.02 16.03
N THR A 303 18.58 -12.33 15.34
CA THR A 303 17.53 -12.98 14.59
C THR A 303 18.07 -13.84 13.45
N PHE A 304 19.00 -13.31 12.64
CA PHE A 304 19.55 -14.05 11.50
C PHE A 304 20.36 -15.27 11.94
N VAL A 305 21.07 -15.16 13.06
CA VAL A 305 21.94 -16.21 13.60
C VAL A 305 21.15 -17.27 14.35
N ASN A 306 20.15 -16.88 15.15
CA ASN A 306 19.53 -17.77 16.14
C ASN A 306 18.11 -18.21 15.79
N ARG A 307 17.40 -17.51 14.90
CA ARG A 307 15.97 -17.77 14.62
C ARG A 307 15.74 -18.32 13.21
N PRO A 308 14.85 -19.33 13.05
CA PRO A 308 14.40 -19.73 11.73
C PRO A 308 13.56 -18.62 11.09
N LEU A 309 13.86 -18.27 9.85
CA LEU A 309 13.06 -17.33 9.06
C LEU A 309 12.23 -18.07 8.00
N TYR A 310 12.76 -19.15 7.44
CA TYR A 310 11.99 -20.02 6.55
C TYR A 310 10.89 -20.74 7.32
N GLY A 311 9.66 -20.68 6.81
CA GLY A 311 8.46 -21.20 7.48
C GLY A 311 7.80 -20.20 8.45
N VAL A 312 8.52 -19.17 8.90
CA VAL A 312 7.98 -18.06 9.69
C VAL A 312 7.56 -16.90 8.77
N LEU A 313 8.47 -16.48 7.90
CA LEU A 313 8.20 -15.49 6.85
C LEU A 313 7.70 -16.20 5.59
N THR A 314 6.85 -15.51 4.83
CA THR A 314 6.47 -15.99 3.49
C THR A 314 7.70 -16.05 2.60
N GLN A 315 7.71 -16.98 1.65
CA GLN A 315 8.82 -17.09 0.69
C GLN A 315 9.02 -15.81 -0.13
N GLU A 316 7.96 -15.07 -0.41
CA GLU A 316 8.04 -13.76 -1.07
C GLU A 316 8.83 -12.74 -0.25
N ARG A 317 8.62 -12.69 1.07
CA ARG A 317 9.36 -11.80 1.97
C ARG A 317 10.82 -12.21 2.10
N ILE A 318 11.10 -13.52 2.18
CA ILE A 318 12.50 -14.02 2.21
C ILE A 318 13.22 -13.69 0.90
N ARG A 319 12.58 -13.86 -0.26
CA ARG A 319 13.15 -13.48 -1.56
C ARG A 319 13.42 -11.98 -1.64
N MET A 320 12.50 -11.16 -1.15
CA MET A 320 12.71 -9.71 -1.03
C MET A 320 13.95 -9.39 -0.18
N LEU A 321 14.11 -10.04 0.98
CA LEU A 321 15.27 -9.83 1.86
C LEU A 321 16.58 -10.23 1.17
N LEU A 322 16.65 -11.44 0.63
CA LEU A 322 17.83 -11.96 -0.06
C LEU A 322 18.19 -11.10 -1.28
N GLY A 323 17.21 -10.68 -2.07
CA GLY A 323 17.43 -9.83 -3.24
C GLY A 323 17.94 -8.44 -2.88
N ALA A 324 17.39 -7.80 -1.84
CA ALA A 324 17.87 -6.50 -1.38
C ALA A 324 19.28 -6.57 -0.79
N ILE A 325 19.60 -7.65 -0.07
CA ILE A 325 20.96 -7.92 0.43
C ILE A 325 21.92 -8.14 -0.75
N ASP A 326 21.53 -8.93 -1.75
CA ASP A 326 22.32 -9.16 -2.95
C ASP A 326 22.61 -7.86 -3.71
N GLU A 327 21.59 -7.02 -3.96
CA GLU A 327 21.77 -5.70 -4.60
C GLU A 327 22.77 -4.84 -3.81
N ARG A 328 22.70 -4.86 -2.47
CA ARG A 328 23.65 -4.09 -1.65
C ARG A 328 25.06 -4.66 -1.72
N MET A 329 25.22 -5.97 -1.68
CA MET A 329 26.54 -6.60 -1.83
C MET A 329 27.16 -6.30 -3.20
N GLN A 330 26.35 -6.19 -4.27
CA GLN A 330 26.82 -5.77 -5.59
C GLN A 330 27.34 -4.32 -5.56
N ILE A 331 26.62 -3.39 -4.91
CA ILE A 331 27.03 -1.99 -4.77
C ILE A 331 28.34 -1.88 -3.98
N ASP A 332 28.46 -2.63 -2.88
CA ASP A 332 29.64 -2.61 -2.01
C ASP A 332 30.87 -3.32 -2.64
N ASN A 333 30.68 -4.05 -3.75
CA ASN A 333 31.76 -4.73 -4.47
C ASN A 333 32.04 -4.07 -5.85
N PRO A 334 32.86 -2.99 -5.90
CA PRO A 334 33.15 -2.29 -7.16
C PRO A 334 34.04 -3.09 -8.14
N ARG A 335 34.46 -4.31 -7.76
CA ARG A 335 35.31 -5.19 -8.59
C ARG A 335 34.52 -6.13 -9.49
N THR A 336 33.20 -6.14 -9.37
CA THR A 336 32.29 -6.95 -10.18
C THR A 336 31.39 -6.05 -11.01
N GLU A 337 31.01 -6.49 -12.20
CA GLU A 337 30.09 -5.76 -13.05
C GLU A 337 28.71 -5.67 -12.38
N PRO A 338 28.07 -4.49 -12.36
CA PRO A 338 26.73 -4.36 -11.81
C PRO A 338 25.74 -5.14 -12.69
N ALA A 339 24.85 -5.89 -12.06
CA ALA A 339 23.79 -6.64 -12.74
C ALA A 339 22.41 -6.28 -12.18
N VAL A 340 21.38 -6.48 -13.00
CA VAL A 340 19.98 -6.33 -12.59
C VAL A 340 19.31 -7.69 -12.73
N PHE A 341 18.73 -8.16 -11.63
CA PHE A 341 18.07 -9.45 -11.57
C PHE A 341 16.57 -9.27 -11.27
N ASP A 342 15.76 -10.12 -11.90
CA ASP A 342 14.37 -10.32 -11.50
C ASP A 342 14.33 -11.38 -10.39
N TYR A 343 14.48 -10.94 -9.15
CA TYR A 343 14.47 -11.83 -7.97
C TYR A 343 13.13 -12.56 -7.80
N ASP A 344 12.05 -12.08 -8.41
CA ASP A 344 10.73 -12.69 -8.27
C ASP A 344 10.62 -14.01 -9.05
N ARG A 345 11.49 -14.24 -10.03
CA ARG A 345 11.59 -15.51 -10.77
C ARG A 345 12.50 -16.54 -10.09
N LEU A 346 13.20 -16.15 -9.03
CA LEU A 346 14.11 -17.03 -8.33
C LEU A 346 13.41 -17.80 -7.21
N GLN A 347 13.98 -18.94 -6.85
CA GLN A 347 13.54 -19.79 -5.75
C GLN A 347 14.51 -19.71 -4.58
N ILE A 348 13.98 -19.88 -3.37
CA ILE A 348 14.81 -20.01 -2.17
C ILE A 348 15.39 -21.42 -2.16
N GLU A 349 16.71 -21.49 -2.10
CA GLU A 349 17.43 -22.75 -1.91
C GLU A 349 18.00 -22.83 -0.50
N HIS A 350 17.90 -24.03 0.08
CA HIS A 350 18.56 -24.37 1.34
C HIS A 350 19.91 -25.01 1.00
N VAL A 351 21.01 -24.31 1.28
CA VAL A 351 22.34 -24.81 0.92
C VAL A 351 22.60 -26.16 1.60
N MET A 352 22.46 -26.22 2.93
CA MET A 352 22.22 -27.47 3.64
C MET A 352 20.73 -27.83 3.51
N PRO A 353 20.35 -28.95 2.85
CA PRO A 353 18.96 -29.27 2.56
C PRO A 353 18.15 -29.58 3.82
N GLN A 354 16.83 -29.50 3.72
CA GLN A 354 15.95 -29.88 4.85
C GLN A 354 16.10 -31.37 5.20
N SER A 355 16.27 -32.22 4.20
CA SER A 355 16.62 -33.64 4.34
C SER A 355 18.13 -33.85 4.47
N TRP A 356 18.80 -33.10 5.35
CA TRP A 356 20.27 -33.13 5.49
C TRP A 356 20.83 -34.46 5.99
N ARG A 357 20.05 -35.25 6.74
CA ARG A 357 20.53 -36.46 7.44
C ARG A 357 21.20 -37.50 6.53
N ASP A 358 20.79 -37.56 5.26
CA ASP A 358 21.30 -38.56 4.31
C ASP A 358 22.75 -38.29 3.87
N HIS A 359 23.15 -37.02 3.83
CA HIS A 359 24.42 -36.59 3.25
C HIS A 359 25.26 -35.70 4.17
N TRP A 360 24.75 -35.34 5.34
CA TRP A 360 25.37 -34.39 6.28
C TRP A 360 25.43 -35.00 7.69
N ALA A 361 26.27 -36.02 7.84
CA ALA A 361 26.39 -36.77 9.09
C ALA A 361 26.88 -35.91 10.27
N LEU A 362 26.39 -36.23 11.46
CA LEU A 362 26.88 -35.66 12.73
C LEU A 362 27.97 -36.57 13.29
N ASP A 363 29.22 -36.17 13.12
CA ASP A 363 30.38 -36.89 13.67
C ASP A 363 30.59 -36.55 15.16
N LEU A 364 29.67 -37.06 16.00
CA LEU A 364 29.70 -36.90 17.45
C LEU A 364 29.73 -38.27 18.12
N PRO A 365 30.53 -38.46 19.19
CA PRO A 365 30.79 -39.77 19.76
C PRO A 365 29.57 -40.37 20.48
N SER A 366 28.78 -39.56 21.21
CA SER A 366 27.62 -40.06 21.95
C SER A 366 26.30 -39.91 21.18
N GLU A 367 25.37 -40.85 21.40
CA GLU A 367 24.03 -40.80 20.81
C GLU A 367 23.22 -39.60 21.30
N GLU A 368 23.34 -39.25 22.57
CA GLU A 368 22.72 -38.06 23.17
C GLU A 368 23.22 -36.77 22.50
N GLN A 369 24.53 -36.66 22.27
CA GLN A 369 25.12 -35.52 21.57
C GLN A 369 24.63 -35.44 20.11
N ARG A 370 24.55 -36.57 19.41
CA ARG A 370 23.99 -36.63 18.05
C ARG A 370 22.52 -36.20 18.03
N PHE A 371 21.72 -36.61 19.00
CA PHE A 371 20.31 -36.24 19.09
C PHE A 371 20.12 -34.73 19.34
N LEU A 372 20.86 -34.16 20.29
CA LEU A 372 20.81 -32.71 20.58
C LEU A 372 21.28 -31.87 19.38
N ALA A 373 22.40 -32.26 18.76
CA ALA A 373 22.91 -31.57 17.58
C ALA A 373 21.94 -31.69 16.39
N ALA A 374 21.25 -32.83 16.23
CA ALA A 374 20.24 -32.97 15.19
C ALA A 374 19.05 -32.02 15.38
N GLN A 375 18.55 -31.83 16.61
CA GLN A 375 17.49 -30.85 16.87
C GLN A 375 17.95 -29.41 16.60
N GLN A 376 19.17 -29.07 16.99
CA GLN A 376 19.74 -27.75 16.71
C GLN A 376 19.85 -27.52 15.20
N ARG A 377 20.30 -28.52 14.45
CA ARG A 377 20.44 -28.45 12.99
C ARG A 377 19.10 -28.34 12.28
N GLU A 378 18.04 -29.01 12.76
CA GLU A 378 16.68 -28.85 12.24
C GLU A 378 16.17 -27.40 12.30
N GLN A 379 16.57 -26.63 13.31
CA GLN A 379 16.26 -25.20 13.36
C GLN A 379 17.21 -24.38 12.49
N LEU A 380 18.50 -24.74 12.50
CA LEU A 380 19.57 -24.03 11.80
C LEU A 380 19.38 -24.02 10.28
N VAL A 381 18.89 -25.11 9.68
CA VAL A 381 18.66 -25.17 8.22
C VAL A 381 17.68 -24.11 7.71
N HIS A 382 16.78 -23.61 8.57
CA HIS A 382 15.77 -22.61 8.20
C HIS A 382 16.21 -21.16 8.49
N ARG A 383 17.44 -20.96 8.98
CA ARG A 383 18.00 -19.64 9.30
C ARG A 383 18.59 -18.96 8.07
N MET A 384 18.63 -17.63 8.10
CA MET A 384 19.03 -16.80 6.96
C MET A 384 20.41 -17.18 6.37
N GLY A 385 21.35 -17.54 7.24
CA GLY A 385 22.70 -17.96 6.83
C GLY A 385 22.72 -19.17 5.90
N ASN A 386 21.70 -20.05 5.95
CA ASN A 386 21.61 -21.23 5.10
C ASN A 386 20.80 -21.01 3.81
N LEU A 387 20.16 -19.85 3.67
CA LEU A 387 19.27 -19.55 2.55
C LEU A 387 19.99 -18.76 1.45
N THR A 388 19.66 -19.08 0.21
CA THR A 388 20.12 -18.36 -0.97
C THR A 388 19.06 -18.34 -2.07
N LEU A 389 19.34 -17.67 -3.18
CA LEU A 389 18.48 -17.61 -4.35
C LEU A 389 19.11 -18.34 -5.53
N VAL A 390 18.31 -19.16 -6.20
CA VAL A 390 18.71 -19.93 -7.40
C VAL A 390 17.57 -19.93 -8.43
N THR A 391 17.86 -20.33 -9.66
CA THR A 391 16.81 -20.57 -10.66
C THR A 391 16.03 -21.85 -10.33
N SER A 392 14.80 -21.95 -10.82
CA SER A 392 13.95 -23.14 -10.62
C SER A 392 14.52 -24.41 -11.23
N ASP A 393 15.20 -24.31 -12.37
CA ASP A 393 15.88 -25.44 -13.01
C ASP A 393 17.07 -25.92 -12.16
N PHE A 394 17.90 -24.99 -11.68
CA PHE A 394 19.04 -25.32 -10.80
C PHE A 394 18.60 -26.01 -9.51
N ASN A 395 17.53 -25.51 -8.89
CA ASN A 395 17.01 -26.08 -7.63
C ASN A 395 16.60 -27.56 -7.79
N ARG A 396 16.07 -27.93 -8.96
CA ARG A 396 15.64 -29.30 -9.27
C ARG A 396 16.81 -30.27 -9.39
N ASP A 397 17.92 -29.81 -9.97
CA ASP A 397 19.09 -30.66 -10.25
C ASP A 397 19.94 -30.92 -9.00
N VAL A 398 19.99 -29.98 -8.07
CA VAL A 398 20.91 -30.01 -6.92
C VAL A 398 20.24 -30.44 -5.61
N SER A 399 18.99 -30.04 -5.38
CA SER A 399 18.09 -30.46 -4.29
C SER A 399 18.78 -30.96 -2.98
N ASN A 400 18.77 -32.26 -2.69
CA ASN A 400 19.27 -32.83 -1.44
C ASN A 400 20.73 -33.28 -1.48
N LEU A 401 21.50 -32.94 -2.51
CA LEU A 401 22.87 -33.44 -2.68
C LEU A 401 23.84 -32.92 -1.60
N ALA A 402 24.96 -33.64 -1.44
CA ALA A 402 26.05 -33.28 -0.54
C ALA A 402 26.74 -31.95 -0.94
N TRP A 403 27.37 -31.29 0.03
CA TRP A 403 28.05 -29.99 -0.18
C TRP A 403 29.00 -29.98 -1.36
N GLU A 404 29.85 -31.00 -1.50
CA GLU A 404 30.89 -31.04 -2.55
C GLU A 404 30.28 -30.92 -3.95
N ILE A 405 29.13 -31.55 -4.18
CA ILE A 405 28.40 -31.49 -5.45
C ILE A 405 27.72 -30.13 -5.59
N LYS A 406 27.01 -29.67 -4.53
CA LYS A 406 26.34 -28.36 -4.52
C LYS A 406 27.32 -27.22 -4.78
N ARG A 407 28.48 -27.24 -4.14
CA ARG A 407 29.53 -26.23 -4.24
C ARG A 407 29.98 -26.07 -5.69
N ASN A 408 30.26 -27.17 -6.38
CA ASN A 408 30.70 -27.14 -7.78
C ASN A 408 29.58 -26.63 -8.71
N ALA A 409 28.33 -27.05 -8.49
CA ALA A 409 27.18 -26.58 -9.24
C ALA A 409 26.94 -25.07 -9.02
N LEU A 410 26.93 -24.63 -7.75
CA LEU A 410 26.79 -23.22 -7.37
C LEU A 410 27.95 -22.39 -7.93
N ALA A 411 29.20 -22.86 -7.87
CA ALA A 411 30.34 -22.17 -8.46
C ALA A 411 30.21 -21.98 -9.98
N THR A 412 29.57 -22.92 -10.67
CA THR A 412 29.39 -22.88 -12.13
C THR A 412 28.26 -21.93 -12.54
N HIS A 413 27.18 -21.88 -11.76
CA HIS A 413 25.93 -21.23 -12.16
C HIS A 413 25.55 -19.99 -11.33
N ALA A 414 26.20 -19.74 -10.20
CA ALA A 414 25.92 -18.56 -9.37
C ALA A 414 26.34 -17.29 -10.09
N LYS A 415 25.36 -16.42 -10.35
CA LYS A 415 25.57 -15.05 -10.83
C LYS A 415 25.29 -14.00 -9.77
N LEU A 416 24.68 -14.39 -8.66
CA LEU A 416 24.35 -13.51 -7.55
C LEU A 416 25.55 -13.31 -6.63
N GLN A 417 25.74 -12.08 -6.18
CA GLN A 417 26.81 -11.70 -5.26
C GLN A 417 26.64 -12.36 -3.89
N ILE A 418 25.40 -12.58 -3.45
CA ILE A 418 25.06 -13.28 -2.19
C ILE A 418 25.51 -14.75 -2.13
N SER A 419 25.87 -15.31 -3.30
CA SER A 419 26.37 -16.68 -3.48
C SER A 419 27.82 -16.74 -3.95
N ALA A 420 28.49 -15.60 -4.16
CA ALA A 420 29.80 -15.54 -4.80
C ALA A 420 30.90 -16.29 -4.01
N ASP A 421 30.80 -16.32 -2.68
CA ASP A 421 31.80 -16.95 -1.83
C ASP A 421 31.59 -18.47 -1.66
N PHE A 422 30.45 -19.03 -2.10
CA PHE A 422 30.19 -20.47 -2.01
C PHE A 422 31.29 -21.31 -2.69
N ALA A 423 31.81 -20.85 -3.83
CA ALA A 423 32.88 -21.54 -4.54
C ALA A 423 34.18 -21.67 -3.71
N LYS A 424 34.42 -20.73 -2.79
CA LYS A 424 35.62 -20.65 -1.95
C LYS A 424 35.44 -21.35 -0.59
N THR A 425 34.21 -21.75 -0.28
CA THR A 425 33.87 -22.35 1.01
C THR A 425 34.11 -23.86 0.96
N GLU A 426 35.14 -24.33 1.66
CA GLU A 426 35.52 -25.74 1.65
C GLU A 426 34.47 -26.62 2.32
N THR A 427 34.02 -26.25 3.52
CA THR A 427 33.02 -26.96 4.32
C THR A 427 31.79 -26.10 4.56
N TRP A 428 30.61 -26.72 4.67
CA TRP A 428 29.35 -26.02 4.92
C TRP A 428 28.67 -26.53 6.18
N ASP A 429 29.25 -26.25 7.33
CA ASP A 429 28.73 -26.70 8.62
C ASP A 429 27.92 -25.61 9.35
N ASP A 430 27.49 -25.93 10.57
CA ASP A 430 26.74 -25.02 11.43
C ASP A 430 27.51 -23.71 11.67
N THR A 431 28.82 -23.79 11.89
CA THR A 431 29.70 -22.64 12.09
C THR A 431 29.73 -21.73 10.85
N THR A 432 29.80 -22.32 9.67
CA THR A 432 29.80 -21.61 8.38
C THR A 432 28.47 -20.90 8.16
N ILE A 433 27.35 -21.58 8.44
CA ILE A 433 26.01 -21.02 8.34
C ILE A 433 25.83 -19.84 9.30
N GLU A 434 26.28 -19.96 10.55
CA GLU A 434 26.25 -18.86 11.52
C GLU A 434 27.13 -17.68 11.10
N GLY A 435 28.35 -17.94 10.63
CA GLY A 435 29.26 -16.91 10.14
C GLY A 435 28.65 -16.12 8.98
N ARG A 436 28.01 -16.82 8.04
CA ARG A 436 27.28 -16.19 6.94
C ARG A 436 26.05 -15.43 7.44
N ALA A 437 25.29 -15.97 8.40
CA ALA A 437 24.15 -15.26 8.98
C ALA A 437 24.55 -13.89 9.54
N ARG A 438 25.67 -13.82 10.29
CA ARG A 438 26.22 -12.53 10.79
C ARG A 438 26.60 -11.58 9.67
N LEU A 439 27.24 -12.09 8.61
CA LEU A 439 27.58 -11.29 7.43
C LEU A 439 26.32 -10.69 6.77
N LEU A 440 25.31 -11.52 6.50
CA LEU A 440 24.07 -11.07 5.87
C LEU A 440 23.30 -10.08 6.76
N ALA A 441 23.33 -10.25 8.08
CA ALA A 441 22.70 -9.33 9.02
C ALA A 441 23.33 -7.94 8.95
N ARG A 442 24.67 -7.85 8.90
CA ARG A 442 25.37 -6.58 8.71
C ARG A 442 25.01 -5.90 7.39
N VAL A 443 24.93 -6.66 6.30
CA VAL A 443 24.50 -6.09 5.01
C VAL A 443 23.03 -5.64 5.07
N ALA A 444 22.16 -6.43 5.69
CA ALA A 444 20.76 -6.04 5.90
C ALA A 444 20.63 -4.74 6.71
N ALA A 445 21.48 -4.54 7.74
CA ALA A 445 21.52 -3.30 8.51
C ALA A 445 21.97 -2.10 7.66
N LEU A 446 22.77 -2.30 6.60
CA LEU A 446 23.13 -1.25 5.65
C LEU A 446 22.00 -0.96 4.63
N VAL A 447 21.19 -1.95 4.29
CA VAL A 447 20.01 -1.79 3.42
C VAL A 447 18.92 -1.03 4.17
N TRP A 448 18.63 -1.46 5.40
CA TRP A 448 17.63 -0.89 6.29
C TRP A 448 18.35 -0.38 7.52
N PRO A 449 18.81 0.88 7.55
CA PRO A 449 19.59 1.45 8.66
C PRO A 449 18.79 1.69 9.94
N ALA A 450 19.46 1.64 11.09
CA ALA A 450 18.88 2.03 12.37
C ALA A 450 18.59 3.54 12.40
N ALA A 451 17.77 3.97 13.36
CA ALA A 451 17.36 5.37 13.48
C ALA A 451 18.56 6.34 13.52
N ASP A 452 19.57 6.06 14.34
CA ASP A 452 20.74 6.92 14.51
C ASP A 452 21.50 7.17 13.20
N HIS A 453 21.64 6.15 12.35
CA HIS A 453 22.32 6.29 11.07
C HIS A 453 21.54 7.22 10.11
N LEU A 454 20.21 7.14 10.11
CA LEU A 454 19.38 8.02 9.28
C LEU A 454 19.38 9.46 9.81
N ILE A 455 19.45 9.65 11.14
CA ILE A 455 19.62 10.97 11.74
C ILE A 455 20.94 11.60 11.29
N GLU A 456 22.01 10.82 11.17
CA GLU A 456 23.29 11.30 10.63
C GLU A 456 23.22 11.62 9.13
N GLU A 457 22.58 10.77 8.31
CA GLU A 457 22.41 11.00 6.87
C GLU A 457 21.58 12.27 6.58
N LEU A 458 20.63 12.62 7.46
CA LEU A 458 19.84 13.85 7.38
C LEU A 458 20.60 15.11 7.81
N ARG A 459 21.74 14.99 8.51
CA ARG A 459 22.61 16.12 8.87
C ARG A 459 23.62 16.49 7.77
N LEU A 460 23.85 15.58 6.83
CA LEU A 460 24.77 15.70 5.69
C LEU A 460 24.04 16.14 4.42
#